data_AF-A0A2W6CHS8-F1
#
_entry.id   AF-A0A2W6CHS8-F1
#
_cell.length_a   1.000
_cell.length_b   1.000
_cell.length_c   1.000
_cell.angle_alpha   90.00
_cell.angle_beta   90.00
_cell.angle_gamma   90.00
#
_symmetry.space_group_name_H-M   'P 1'
#
loop_
_entity.id
_entity.type
_entity.pdbx_description
1 polymer ?
#
loop_
_entity_poly.entity_id
_entity_poly.type
_entity_poly.pdbx_seq_one_letter_code
_entity_poly.pdbx_strand_id
1 'polypeptide(L)'
;MTTPTPLHPSNHRRAFSSLTAAQRSRFRQLIDTYIVTENPVGEHQAASDDPAQMIHDMGFLAWHEYFLAKLEDWLVVRHNAIEFVPLPYWYPATPIPSELNNGNTQPNVPFPSELQVGSIAQIPDYMSLNTSVVPYHNEVHDNLGGQMPDPKTSPGDPIFWPFHAFLMAIYEHWRYH
;
A
#
# COMPACT_ATOMS: atom_id res chain seq x y z
N MET A 1 -19.79 17.12 -14.81
CA MET A 1 -18.91 16.85 -13.66
C MET A 1 -17.95 15.76 -14.09
N THR A 2 -16.72 16.13 -14.43
CA THR A 2 -15.67 15.18 -14.82
C THR A 2 -15.20 14.47 -13.55
N THR A 3 -15.38 13.17 -13.49
CA THR A 3 -14.70 12.30 -12.51
C THR A 3 -13.22 12.65 -12.50
N PRO A 4 -12.59 12.89 -11.33
CA PRO A 4 -11.14 13.07 -11.27
C PRO A 4 -10.50 11.86 -11.92
N THR A 5 -9.61 12.08 -12.89
CA THR A 5 -8.79 11.01 -13.44
C THR A 5 -8.07 10.34 -12.27
N PRO A 6 -8.28 9.04 -12.00
CA PRO A 6 -7.53 8.35 -10.98
C PRO A 6 -6.05 8.55 -11.27
N LEU A 7 -5.21 8.64 -10.24
CA LEU A 7 -3.78 8.49 -10.48
C LEU A 7 -3.59 7.25 -11.36
N HIS A 8 -2.77 7.38 -12.40
CA HIS A 8 -1.91 6.30 -12.85
C HIS A 8 -0.60 6.50 -12.06
N PRO A 9 -0.53 6.05 -10.79
CA PRO A 9 0.66 6.25 -10.00
C PRO A 9 1.72 5.29 -10.55
N SER A 10 2.80 5.85 -11.12
CA SER A 10 3.88 5.20 -11.87
C SER A 10 3.41 4.25 -13.01
N ASN A 11 4.13 4.20 -14.14
CA ASN A 11 3.91 3.13 -15.12
C ASN A 11 4.36 1.74 -14.59
N HIS A 12 4.80 1.65 -13.33
CA HIS A 12 5.41 0.46 -12.74
C HIS A 12 4.39 -0.39 -11.97
N ARG A 13 3.48 0.22 -11.18
CA ARG A 13 2.46 -0.52 -10.42
C ARG A 13 1.10 -0.45 -11.11
N ARG A 14 0.47 -1.61 -11.32
CA ARG A 14 -0.86 -1.69 -11.96
C ARG A 14 -1.99 -1.62 -10.91
N ALA A 15 -3.14 -1.06 -11.28
CA ALA A 15 -4.31 -1.07 -10.41
C ALA A 15 -4.81 -2.51 -10.17
N PHE A 16 -5.18 -2.87 -8.95
CA PHE A 16 -5.77 -4.18 -8.62
C PHE A 16 -7.06 -4.45 -9.41
N SER A 17 -7.81 -3.40 -9.74
CA SER A 17 -9.01 -3.50 -10.58
C SER A 17 -8.73 -3.91 -12.03
N SER A 18 -7.49 -3.74 -12.52
CA SER A 18 -7.08 -4.16 -13.86
C SER A 18 -6.83 -5.66 -13.99
N LEU A 19 -6.73 -6.37 -12.85
CA LEU A 19 -6.58 -7.82 -12.81
C LEU A 19 -7.86 -8.52 -13.26
N THR A 20 -7.73 -9.66 -13.93
CA THR A 20 -8.86 -10.57 -14.14
C THR A 20 -9.37 -11.13 -12.80
N ALA A 21 -10.62 -11.61 -12.76
CA ALA A 21 -11.17 -12.24 -11.56
C ALA A 21 -10.30 -13.39 -11.05
N ALA A 22 -9.79 -14.25 -11.95
CA ALA A 22 -8.89 -15.34 -11.61
C ALA A 22 -7.57 -14.84 -11.00
N GLN A 23 -6.99 -13.76 -11.54
CA GLN A 23 -5.80 -13.14 -11.00
C GLN A 23 -6.05 -12.52 -9.61
N ARG A 24 -7.20 -11.88 -9.38
CA ARG A 24 -7.55 -11.33 -8.06
C ARG A 24 -7.72 -12.42 -7.02
N SER A 25 -8.39 -13.52 -7.37
CA SER A 25 -8.52 -14.68 -6.47
C SER A 25 -7.17 -15.33 -6.18
N ARG A 26 -6.30 -15.52 -7.18
CA ARG A 26 -4.94 -16.05 -7.00
C ARG A 26 -4.11 -15.12 -6.11
N PHE A 27 -4.16 -13.80 -6.35
CA PHE A 27 -3.46 -12.82 -5.54
C PHE A 27 -3.89 -12.91 -4.07
N ARG A 28 -5.21 -12.92 -3.79
CA ARG A 28 -5.73 -13.05 -2.43
C ARG A 28 -5.20 -14.32 -1.73
N GLN A 29 -5.23 -15.47 -2.39
CA GLN A 29 -4.71 -16.72 -1.82
C GLN A 29 -3.22 -16.63 -1.47
N LEU A 30 -2.42 -15.96 -2.31
CA LEU A 30 -1.00 -15.77 -2.07
C LEU A 30 -0.75 -14.81 -0.90
N ILE A 31 -1.53 -13.73 -0.78
CA ILE A 31 -1.45 -12.82 0.38
C ILE A 31 -1.81 -13.54 1.68
N ASP A 32 -2.91 -14.30 1.70
CA ASP A 32 -3.29 -15.09 2.88
C ASP A 32 -2.17 -16.09 3.26
N THR A 33 -1.56 -16.73 2.26
CA THR A 33 -0.43 -17.65 2.48
C THR A 33 0.78 -16.91 3.05
N TYR A 34 1.17 -15.77 2.47
CA TYR A 34 2.30 -14.97 2.93
C TYR A 34 2.13 -14.50 4.39
N ILE A 35 0.93 -14.03 4.74
CA ILE A 35 0.60 -13.60 6.11
C ILE A 35 0.82 -14.75 7.11
N VAL A 36 0.43 -15.97 6.74
CA VAL A 36 0.58 -17.15 7.60
C VAL A 36 2.01 -17.66 7.65
N THR A 37 2.74 -17.70 6.53
CA THR A 37 4.06 -18.36 6.46
C THR A 37 5.23 -17.44 6.78
N GLU A 38 5.15 -16.15 6.46
CA GLU A 38 6.25 -15.20 6.65
C GLU A 38 6.07 -14.29 7.88
N ASN A 39 4.92 -14.33 8.55
CA ASN A 39 4.60 -13.54 9.75
C ASN A 39 4.94 -12.03 9.61
N PRO A 40 4.39 -11.31 8.61
CA PRO A 40 4.65 -9.89 8.41
C PRO A 40 4.20 -9.03 9.60
N VAL A 41 3.21 -9.49 10.37
CA VAL A 41 2.77 -8.81 11.60
C VAL A 41 3.90 -8.74 12.62
N GLY A 42 4.59 -9.86 12.88
CA GLY A 42 5.72 -9.89 13.80
C GLY A 42 6.90 -9.04 13.33
N GLU A 43 7.18 -9.04 12.03
CA GLU A 43 8.22 -8.17 11.46
C GLU A 43 7.90 -6.68 11.63
N HIS A 44 6.67 -6.28 11.32
CA HIS A 44 6.22 -4.89 11.48
C HIS A 44 6.27 -4.45 12.94
N GLN A 45 5.87 -5.31 13.88
CA GLN A 45 6.00 -5.04 15.32
C GLN A 45 7.48 -4.87 15.72
N ALA A 46 8.35 -5.78 15.31
CA ALA A 46 9.78 -5.69 15.62
C ALA A 46 10.41 -4.42 15.05
N ALA A 47 10.01 -3.99 13.86
CA ALA A 47 10.47 -2.74 13.27
C ALA A 47 9.85 -1.49 13.93
N SER A 48 8.63 -1.59 14.47
CA SER A 48 8.02 -0.53 15.28
C SER A 48 8.76 -0.31 16.60
N ASP A 49 9.29 -1.39 17.18
CA ASP A 49 10.06 -1.36 18.43
C ASP A 49 11.52 -0.89 18.23
N ASP A 50 12.00 -0.83 16.99
CA ASP A 50 13.34 -0.31 16.65
C ASP A 50 13.27 1.19 16.29
N PRO A 51 13.69 2.10 17.20
CA PRO A 51 13.62 3.53 16.96
C PRO A 51 14.51 4.01 15.80
N ALA A 52 15.47 3.19 15.33
CA ALA A 52 16.28 3.52 14.18
C ALA A 52 15.50 3.41 12.86
N GLN A 53 14.41 2.63 12.84
CA GLN A 53 13.62 2.40 11.62
C GLN A 53 12.58 3.50 11.39
N MET A 54 12.05 4.11 12.46
CA MET A 54 11.06 5.19 12.38
C MET A 54 9.91 4.87 11.42
N ILE A 55 9.39 3.64 11.45
CA ILE A 55 8.51 3.10 10.39
C ILE A 55 7.15 3.81 10.29
N HIS A 56 6.74 4.54 11.33
CA HIS A 56 5.53 5.38 11.34
C HIS A 56 5.84 6.88 11.41
N ASP A 57 7.09 7.26 11.11
CA ASP A 57 7.58 8.64 11.10
C ASP A 57 8.54 8.81 9.89
N MET A 58 9.74 9.38 10.06
CA MET A 58 10.65 9.71 8.96
C MET A 58 11.07 8.52 8.10
N GLY A 59 11.05 7.29 8.62
CA GLY A 59 11.38 6.08 7.87
C GLY A 59 10.19 5.46 7.13
N PHE A 60 9.00 6.05 7.22
CA PHE A 60 7.75 5.44 6.77
C PHE A 60 7.79 4.96 5.32
N LEU A 61 8.09 5.84 4.35
CA LEU A 61 8.09 5.46 2.94
C LEU A 61 9.19 4.44 2.61
N ALA A 62 10.40 4.64 3.12
CA ALA A 62 11.54 3.78 2.86
C ALA A 62 11.36 2.36 3.45
N TRP A 63 10.87 2.27 4.69
CA TRP A 63 10.66 0.98 5.35
C TRP A 63 9.49 0.21 4.70
N HIS A 64 8.38 0.88 4.37
CA HIS A 64 7.26 0.22 3.71
C HIS A 64 7.62 -0.20 2.27
N GLU A 65 8.48 0.54 1.56
CA GLU A 65 9.03 0.08 0.28
C GLU A 65 9.79 -1.24 0.44
N TYR A 66 10.71 -1.31 1.41
CA TYR A 66 11.43 -2.53 1.73
C TYR A 66 10.48 -3.68 2.11
N PHE A 67 9.45 -3.38 2.90
CA PHE A 67 8.48 -4.36 3.35
C PHE A 67 7.65 -4.93 2.20
N LEU A 68 7.24 -4.10 1.23
CA LEU A 68 6.60 -4.58 0.00
C LEU A 68 7.54 -5.41 -0.86
N ALA A 69 8.81 -5.00 -1.00
CA ALA A 69 9.79 -5.72 -1.80
C ALA A 69 10.00 -7.17 -1.31
N LYS A 70 9.91 -7.42 0.00
CA LYS A 70 9.97 -8.79 0.56
C LYS A 70 8.82 -9.68 0.08
N LEU A 71 7.60 -9.14 0.03
CA LEU A 71 6.45 -9.85 -0.53
C LEU A 71 6.63 -10.08 -2.03
N GLU A 72 7.11 -9.07 -2.78
CA GLU A 72 7.40 -9.19 -4.21
C GLU A 72 8.44 -10.28 -4.51
N ASP A 73 9.53 -10.33 -3.76
CA ASP A 73 10.55 -11.38 -3.85
C ASP A 73 9.96 -12.76 -3.54
N TRP A 74 9.16 -12.87 -2.48
CA TRP A 74 8.49 -14.11 -2.12
C TRP A 74 7.54 -14.61 -3.21
N LEU A 75 6.77 -13.70 -3.83
CA LEU A 75 5.86 -14.01 -4.94
C LEU A 75 6.62 -14.58 -6.15
N VAL A 76 7.75 -13.98 -6.51
CA VAL A 76 8.58 -14.44 -7.64
C VAL A 76 9.28 -15.75 -7.31
N VAL A 77 10.04 -15.77 -6.21
CA VAL A 77 10.99 -16.85 -5.89
C VAL A 77 10.28 -18.12 -5.41
N ARG A 78 9.22 -17.99 -4.60
CA ARG A 78 8.56 -19.16 -3.99
C ARG A 78 7.28 -19.60 -4.70
N HIS A 79 6.64 -18.70 -5.46
CA HIS A 79 5.31 -18.96 -6.02
C HIS A 79 5.19 -18.78 -7.54
N ASN A 80 6.28 -18.44 -8.24
CA ASN A 80 6.29 -18.18 -9.68
C ASN A 80 5.12 -17.25 -10.08
N ALA A 81 4.97 -16.16 -9.34
CA ALA A 81 3.85 -15.24 -9.42
C ALA A 81 4.30 -13.83 -9.84
N ILE A 82 5.27 -13.79 -10.77
CA ILE A 82 5.85 -12.55 -11.32
C ILE A 82 4.80 -11.62 -11.93
N GLU A 83 3.64 -12.14 -12.33
CA GLU A 83 2.57 -11.29 -12.84
C GLU A 83 2.04 -10.30 -11.80
N PHE A 84 2.27 -10.50 -10.50
CA PHE A 84 1.86 -9.59 -9.44
C PHE A 84 2.97 -8.64 -8.99
N VAL A 85 4.09 -8.58 -9.71
CA VAL A 85 5.22 -7.70 -9.38
C VAL A 85 5.42 -6.66 -10.49
N PRO A 86 5.53 -5.36 -10.16
CA PRO A 86 5.30 -4.76 -8.84
C PRO A 86 3.87 -4.97 -8.29
N LEU A 87 3.72 -4.97 -6.96
CA LEU A 87 2.44 -5.24 -6.30
C LEU A 87 1.33 -4.35 -6.85
N PRO A 88 0.15 -4.94 -7.16
CA PRO A 88 -0.98 -4.18 -7.64
C PRO A 88 -1.52 -3.29 -6.52
N TYR A 89 -1.81 -2.02 -6.83
CA TYR A 89 -2.30 -1.06 -5.86
C TYR A 89 -3.83 -1.01 -5.79
N TRP A 90 -4.37 -0.61 -4.65
CA TRP A 90 -5.76 -0.20 -4.49
C TRP A 90 -5.85 1.26 -4.07
N TYR A 91 -6.66 2.04 -4.79
CA TYR A 91 -6.88 3.46 -4.51
C TYR A 91 -8.02 3.65 -3.50
N PRO A 92 -7.78 4.20 -2.29
CA PRO A 92 -8.78 4.24 -1.21
C PRO A 92 -10.07 5.01 -1.49
N ALA A 93 -10.09 5.89 -2.51
CA ALA A 93 -11.30 6.57 -2.94
C ALA A 93 -12.21 5.71 -3.85
N THR A 94 -11.81 4.47 -4.15
CA THR A 94 -12.60 3.51 -4.93
C THR A 94 -13.16 2.40 -4.05
N PRO A 95 -14.31 1.78 -4.41
CA PRO A 95 -14.88 0.67 -3.65
C PRO A 95 -13.85 -0.40 -3.33
N ILE A 96 -13.83 -0.89 -2.09
CA ILE A 96 -12.99 -2.02 -1.67
C ILE A 96 -13.32 -3.23 -2.55
N PRO A 97 -12.34 -3.79 -3.29
CA PRO A 97 -12.54 -5.03 -4.05
C PRO A 97 -12.93 -6.17 -3.11
N SER A 98 -13.90 -6.99 -3.51
CA SER A 98 -14.39 -8.12 -2.69
C SER A 98 -13.27 -9.07 -2.24
N GLU A 99 -12.26 -9.27 -3.08
CA GLU A 99 -11.13 -10.15 -2.83
C GLU A 99 -10.18 -9.58 -1.76
N LEU A 100 -10.15 -8.26 -1.58
CA LEU A 100 -9.33 -7.60 -0.56
C LEU A 100 -10.09 -7.39 0.76
N ASN A 101 -11.42 -7.35 0.70
CA ASN A 101 -12.25 -7.10 1.88
C ASN A 101 -12.13 -8.26 2.89
N ASN A 102 -11.86 -7.91 4.15
CA ASN A 102 -11.84 -8.82 5.28
C ASN A 102 -12.73 -8.32 6.44
N GLY A 103 -13.86 -7.69 6.11
CA GLY A 103 -14.74 -7.02 7.07
C GLY A 103 -14.41 -5.54 7.26
N ASN A 104 -13.73 -4.93 6.29
CA ASN A 104 -13.34 -3.53 6.31
C ASN A 104 -14.51 -2.61 5.92
N THR A 105 -14.44 -1.36 6.38
CA THR A 105 -15.34 -0.28 6.00
C THR A 105 -14.68 0.56 4.91
N GLN A 106 -15.46 1.03 3.92
CA GLN A 106 -14.93 1.95 2.91
C GLN A 106 -14.39 3.22 3.61
N PRO A 107 -13.11 3.59 3.43
CA PRO A 107 -12.52 4.68 4.20
C PRO A 107 -13.06 6.06 3.81
N ASN A 108 -13.53 6.23 2.56
CA ASN A 108 -14.08 7.48 2.02
C ASN A 108 -13.16 8.72 2.23
N VAL A 109 -11.84 8.50 2.29
CA VAL A 109 -10.85 9.57 2.47
C VAL A 109 -10.54 10.20 1.11
N PRO A 110 -10.78 11.51 0.93
CA PRO A 110 -10.39 12.23 -0.28
C PRO A 110 -8.87 12.21 -0.46
N PHE A 111 -8.40 12.05 -1.69
CA PHE A 111 -6.97 12.08 -1.95
C PHE A 111 -6.40 13.51 -1.87
N PRO A 112 -5.35 13.76 -1.08
CA PRO A 112 -4.81 15.10 -0.90
C PRO A 112 -4.33 15.71 -2.21
N SER A 113 -4.64 17.00 -2.41
CA SER A 113 -4.32 17.70 -3.67
C SER A 113 -2.83 17.79 -3.96
N GLU A 114 -2.02 17.94 -2.92
CA GLU A 114 -0.56 18.04 -2.95
C GLU A 114 0.12 16.75 -3.39
N LEU A 115 -0.52 15.59 -3.18
CA LEU A 115 -0.02 14.29 -3.61
C LEU A 115 -0.48 13.91 -5.02
N GLN A 116 -1.29 14.76 -5.68
CA GLN A 116 -1.72 14.52 -7.06
C GLN A 116 -0.58 14.71 -8.05
N VAL A 117 -0.64 13.99 -9.18
CA VAL A 117 0.37 13.99 -10.26
C VAL A 117 0.86 15.40 -10.65
N GLY A 118 -0.03 16.39 -10.68
CA GLY A 118 0.32 17.77 -11.05
C GLY A 118 1.06 18.56 -9.97
N SER A 119 0.96 18.16 -8.71
CA SER A 119 1.48 18.89 -7.55
C SER A 119 2.65 18.17 -6.88
N ILE A 120 2.70 16.85 -6.97
CA ILE A 120 3.69 16.01 -6.29
C ILE A 120 5.12 16.32 -6.73
N ALA A 121 5.34 16.68 -8.00
CA ALA A 121 6.66 17.09 -8.50
C ALA A 121 7.18 18.41 -7.88
N GLN A 122 6.33 19.16 -7.17
CA GLN A 122 6.72 20.37 -6.45
C GLN A 122 7.19 20.10 -5.01
N ILE A 123 7.04 18.87 -4.52
CA ILE A 123 7.50 18.48 -3.20
C ILE A 123 9.04 18.38 -3.25
N PRO A 124 9.78 19.20 -2.49
CA PRO A 124 11.21 19.44 -2.77
C PRO A 124 12.13 18.32 -2.29
N ASP A 125 11.71 17.56 -1.30
CA ASP A 125 12.54 16.55 -0.65
C ASP A 125 11.68 15.42 -0.05
N TYR A 126 12.37 14.33 0.29
CA TYR A 126 11.77 13.15 0.87
C TYR A 126 11.03 13.47 2.18
N MET A 127 11.55 14.38 3.01
CA MET A 127 10.95 14.73 4.29
C MET A 127 9.57 15.36 4.09
N SER A 128 9.47 16.29 3.14
CA SER A 128 8.24 16.98 2.78
C SER A 128 7.22 16.00 2.19
N LEU A 129 7.67 15.03 1.37
CA LEU A 129 6.81 13.98 0.86
C LEU A 129 6.28 13.10 2.01
N ASN A 130 7.17 12.60 2.86
CA ASN A 130 6.82 11.72 3.97
C ASN A 130 5.83 12.40 4.93
N THR A 131 6.08 13.68 5.26
CA THR A 131 5.19 14.51 6.07
C THR A 131 3.79 14.68 5.45
N SER A 132 3.69 14.66 4.12
CA SER A 132 2.41 14.76 3.41
C SER A 132 1.68 13.42 3.31
N VAL A 133 2.42 12.31 3.19
CA VAL A 133 1.85 10.96 3.02
C VAL A 133 1.35 10.38 4.35
N VAL A 134 2.11 10.53 5.45
CA VAL A 134 1.79 9.89 6.74
C VAL A 134 0.40 10.25 7.28
N PRO A 135 -0.05 11.53 7.27
CA PRO A 135 -1.40 11.87 7.76
C PRO A 135 -2.51 11.20 6.95
N TYR A 136 -2.41 11.21 5.61
CA TYR A 136 -3.36 10.53 4.74
C TYR A 136 -3.34 9.01 4.95
N HIS A 137 -2.16 8.44 5.12
CA HIS A 137 -2.00 7.02 5.46
C HIS A 137 -2.77 6.66 6.73
N ASN A 138 -2.56 7.43 7.81
CA ASN A 138 -3.19 7.19 9.10
C ASN A 138 -4.72 7.29 9.01
N GLU A 139 -5.23 8.31 8.31
CA GLU A 139 -6.68 8.50 8.13
C GLU A 139 -7.34 7.33 7.38
N VAL A 140 -6.66 6.77 6.37
CA VAL A 140 -7.15 5.58 5.66
C VAL A 140 -7.14 4.35 6.58
N HIS A 141 -6.09 4.14 7.38
CA HIS A 141 -6.03 3.05 8.36
C HIS A 141 -7.19 3.12 9.37
N ASP A 142 -7.40 4.29 9.96
CA ASP A 142 -8.44 4.53 10.97
C ASP A 142 -9.84 4.25 10.42
N ASN A 143 -10.11 4.69 9.18
CA ASN A 143 -11.43 4.56 8.57
C ASN A 143 -11.71 3.19 7.94
N LEU A 144 -10.68 2.36 7.72
CA LEU A 144 -10.83 1.00 7.20
C LEU A 144 -11.44 0.04 8.23
N GLY A 145 -11.26 0.29 9.53
CA GLY A 145 -11.75 -0.61 10.58
C GLY A 145 -11.14 -2.01 10.51
N GLY A 146 -11.75 -2.97 11.23
CA GLY A 146 -11.21 -4.32 11.32
C GLY A 146 -9.83 -4.32 12.00
N GLN A 147 -8.83 -4.91 11.35
CA GLN A 147 -7.44 -4.92 11.83
C GLN A 147 -6.64 -3.68 11.41
N MET A 148 -7.12 -2.92 10.42
CA MET A 148 -6.35 -1.82 9.83
C MET A 148 -6.00 -0.70 10.82
N PRO A 149 -6.85 -0.26 11.78
CA PRO A 149 -6.49 0.78 12.74
C PRO A 149 -5.39 0.40 13.74
N ASP A 150 -5.13 -0.90 13.95
CA ASP A 150 -4.13 -1.33 14.93
C ASP A 150 -2.80 -1.66 14.22
N PRO A 151 -1.74 -0.83 14.38
CA PRO A 151 -0.43 -1.09 13.77
C PRO A 151 0.20 -2.41 14.23
N LYS A 152 -0.26 -3.01 15.33
CA LYS A 152 0.20 -4.33 15.79
C LYS A 152 -0.45 -5.48 15.05
N THR A 153 -1.45 -5.24 14.21
CA THR A 153 -2.17 -6.31 13.49
C THR A 153 -2.41 -6.00 12.02
N SER A 154 -2.33 -4.73 11.61
CA SER A 154 -2.71 -4.27 10.27
C SER A 154 -2.03 -5.00 9.09
N PRO A 155 -0.75 -5.44 9.15
CA PRO A 155 -0.16 -6.24 8.06
C PRO A 155 -0.81 -7.61 7.84
N GLY A 156 -1.61 -8.07 8.82
CA GLY A 156 -2.41 -9.29 8.75
C GLY A 156 -3.74 -9.12 8.01
N ASP A 157 -4.09 -7.90 7.59
CA ASP A 157 -5.24 -7.64 6.74
C ASP A 157 -4.81 -7.63 5.25
N PRO A 158 -5.41 -8.44 4.36
CA PRO A 158 -5.01 -8.50 2.95
C PRO A 158 -5.08 -7.15 2.22
N ILE A 159 -5.94 -6.22 2.64
CA ILE A 159 -6.02 -4.89 2.03
C ILE A 159 -4.80 -3.99 2.35
N PHE A 160 -4.05 -4.30 3.41
CA PHE A 160 -2.82 -3.60 3.78
C PHE A 160 -1.86 -3.50 2.60
N TRP A 161 -1.66 -4.61 1.88
CA TRP A 161 -0.64 -4.71 0.84
C TRP A 161 -0.96 -3.85 -0.40
N PRO A 162 -2.16 -3.94 -1.01
CA PRO A 162 -2.51 -3.06 -2.12
C PRO A 162 -2.66 -1.58 -1.71
N PHE A 163 -3.02 -1.30 -0.46
CA PHE A 163 -3.03 0.07 0.04
C PHE A 163 -1.61 0.65 0.16
N HIS A 164 -0.67 -0.09 0.74
CA HIS A 164 0.73 0.35 0.81
C HIS A 164 1.39 0.40 -0.58
N ALA A 165 1.01 -0.48 -1.50
CA ALA A 165 1.43 -0.39 -2.89
C ALA A 165 0.94 0.90 -3.56
N PHE A 166 -0.22 1.45 -3.17
CA PHE A 166 -0.67 2.77 -3.63
C PHE A 166 0.25 3.89 -3.11
N LEU A 167 0.63 3.84 -1.83
CA LEU A 167 1.58 4.81 -1.26
C LEU A 167 2.97 4.71 -1.90
N MET A 168 3.43 3.50 -2.23
CA MET A 168 4.69 3.33 -2.96
C MET A 168 4.60 3.83 -4.39
N ALA A 169 3.44 3.70 -5.03
CA ALA A 169 3.23 4.26 -6.36
C ALA A 169 3.28 5.81 -6.34
N ILE A 170 2.82 6.47 -5.25
CA ILE A 170 3.03 7.91 -5.00
C ILE A 170 4.53 8.21 -4.86
N TYR A 171 5.23 7.44 -4.03
CA TYR A 171 6.66 7.65 -3.77
C TYR A 171 7.55 7.43 -5.01
N GLU A 172 7.27 6.41 -5.81
CA GLU A 172 7.91 6.17 -7.09
C GLU A 172 7.66 7.33 -8.06
N HIS A 173 6.42 7.79 -8.13
CA HIS A 173 6.08 8.91 -8.99
C HIS A 173 6.88 10.16 -8.58
N TRP A 174 6.91 10.52 -7.30
CA TRP A 174 7.75 11.61 -6.79
C TRP A 174 9.25 11.46 -7.13
N ARG A 175 9.82 10.26 -7.01
CA ARG A 175 11.25 10.00 -7.29
C ARG A 175 11.66 10.13 -8.75
N TYR A 176 10.73 9.95 -9.68
CA TYR A 176 11.01 9.87 -11.11
C TYR A 176 10.43 11.04 -11.93
N HIS A 177 10.06 12.14 -11.26
CA HIS A 177 9.81 13.45 -11.87
C HIS A 177 10.96 14.41 -11.65
#